data_AF-A0A357XXW2-F1
#
_entry.id   AF-A0A357XXW2-F1
#
_cell.length_a   1.000
_cell.length_b   1.000
_cell.length_c   1.000
_cell.angle_alpha   90.00
_cell.angle_beta   90.00
_cell.angle_gamma   90.00
#
_symmetry.space_group_name_H-M   'P 1'
#
loop_
_entity.id
_entity.type
_entity.pdbx_description
1 polymer ?
#
loop_
_entity_poly.entity_id
_entity_poly.type
_entity_poly.pdbx_seq_one_letter_code
_entity_poly.pdbx_strand_id
1 'polypeptide(L)'
;MYLCLCLLGIPLGIGVNLFVDRFGWERRRRSLVRPTGLCVIALCALALPLLYGWEIDARMLSQERMAVAQAGIAAEVQLRAAGPRESLVLRFLVHVVLFLALLAATLIDFEDMIIPDILTVSGTLAGLCIAFILPGVFLPATDYFPLSDGQPVLFPSSLYWCTPRDLAVHVPMVPIRPGQVVVALLLWYGWCFAMLNRTWYGRLGFRRAWLLFWRRLHRCPTTKRYAFLALLGSVFIPWAMLSGDLFRAHALFTALIGTAVGGGLVWSVRLIAGRVLRREAMGFGDVTFMAMIGAFLG
;
A
#
# COMPACT_ATOMS: atom_id res chain seq x y z
N MET A 1 16.28 23.26 -0.84
CA MET A 1 15.51 22.01 -0.72
C MET A 1 15.11 21.45 -2.09
N TYR A 2 14.27 22.16 -2.87
CA TYR A 2 13.85 21.72 -4.21
C TYR A 2 14.99 21.29 -5.14
N LEU A 3 16.06 22.09 -5.25
CA LEU A 3 17.24 21.71 -6.03
C LEU A 3 17.88 20.40 -5.56
N CYS A 4 17.97 20.17 -4.25
CA CYS A 4 18.48 18.92 -3.69
C CYS A 4 17.58 17.73 -4.03
N LEU A 5 16.25 17.92 -4.04
CA LEU A 5 15.30 16.88 -4.46
C LEU A 5 15.39 16.58 -5.95
N CYS A 6 15.58 17.60 -6.79
CA CYS A 6 15.87 17.40 -8.21
C CYS A 6 17.13 16.55 -8.39
N LEU A 7 18.20 16.88 -7.67
CA LEU A 7 19.47 16.15 -7.71
C LEU A 7 19.33 14.72 -7.16
N LEU A 8 18.49 14.50 -6.13
CA LEU A 8 18.17 13.18 -5.59
C LEU A 8 17.34 12.33 -6.57
N GLY A 9 16.52 12.97 -7.40
CA GLY A 9 15.73 12.28 -8.43
C GLY A 9 16.59 11.62 -9.50
N ILE A 10 17.80 12.13 -9.74
CA ILE A 10 18.73 11.58 -10.72
C ILE A 10 19.17 10.14 -10.36
N PRO A 11 19.82 9.88 -9.21
CA PRO A 11 20.21 8.52 -8.83
C PRO A 11 19.01 7.59 -8.62
N LEU A 12 17.86 8.10 -8.18
CA LEU A 12 16.64 7.30 -8.06
C LEU A 12 16.10 6.86 -9.43
N GLY A 13 16.07 7.76 -10.42
CA GLY A 13 15.70 7.43 -11.80
C GLY A 13 16.68 6.43 -12.44
N ILE A 14 17.98 6.56 -12.18
CA ILE A 14 18.98 5.55 -12.60
C ILE A 14 18.68 4.20 -11.94
N GLY A 15 18.37 4.18 -10.64
CA GLY A 15 18.00 2.96 -9.91
C GLY A 15 16.77 2.26 -10.50
N VAL A 16 15.73 3.03 -10.87
CA VAL A 16 14.54 2.49 -11.55
C VAL A 16 14.91 1.88 -12.90
N ASN A 17 15.70 2.58 -13.73
CA ASN A 17 16.14 2.03 -15.02
C ASN A 17 16.90 0.71 -14.85
N LEU A 18 17.85 0.64 -13.89
CA LEU A 18 18.59 -0.58 -13.60
C LEU A 18 17.69 -1.72 -13.10
N PHE A 19 16.66 -1.39 -12.33
CA PHE A 19 15.68 -2.37 -11.88
C PHE A 19 14.86 -2.92 -13.06
N VAL A 20 14.35 -2.04 -13.93
CA VAL A 20 13.62 -2.41 -15.15
C VAL A 20 14.51 -3.28 -16.05
N ASP A 21 15.75 -2.88 -16.30
CA ASP A 21 16.71 -3.64 -17.11
C ASP A 21 17.00 -5.04 -16.54
N ARG A 22 16.99 -5.18 -15.21
CA ARG A 22 17.27 -6.46 -14.53
C ARG A 22 16.08 -7.42 -14.57
N PHE A 23 14.86 -6.91 -14.48
CA PHE A 23 13.64 -7.70 -14.30
C PHE A 23 12.72 -7.74 -15.52
N GLY A 24 12.96 -6.92 -16.54
CA GLY A 24 12.31 -7.02 -17.84
C GLY A 24 12.72 -8.28 -18.61
N TRP A 25 11.79 -8.84 -19.39
CA TRP A 25 11.92 -10.14 -20.03
C TRP A 25 12.66 -10.09 -21.37
N GLU A 26 12.49 -9.02 -22.17
CA GLU A 26 13.18 -8.86 -23.46
C GLU A 26 14.69 -8.53 -23.31
N ARG A 27 15.44 -9.59 -23.01
CA ARG A 27 16.86 -9.55 -22.65
C ARG A 27 17.86 -9.34 -23.80
N ARG A 28 17.49 -8.79 -24.96
CA ARG A 28 18.44 -8.73 -26.10
C ARG A 28 18.48 -7.39 -26.83
N ARG A 29 19.59 -6.71 -26.57
CA ARG A 29 20.22 -5.63 -27.33
C ARG A 29 19.48 -4.30 -27.19
N ARG A 30 20.03 -3.39 -26.37
CA ARG A 30 20.34 -1.99 -26.74
C ARG A 30 20.86 -1.24 -25.52
N SER A 31 21.71 -0.26 -25.79
CA SER A 31 22.55 0.52 -24.87
C SER A 31 21.82 1.14 -23.68
N LEU A 32 22.56 1.33 -22.58
CA LEU A 32 22.25 2.03 -21.33
C LEU A 32 21.57 3.42 -21.46
N VAL A 33 21.46 3.94 -22.68
CA VAL A 33 20.83 5.22 -23.00
C VAL A 33 19.62 4.94 -23.88
N ARG A 34 18.55 4.40 -23.29
CA ARG A 34 17.23 4.52 -23.92
C ARG A 34 16.82 6.01 -23.82
N PRO A 35 16.19 6.63 -24.84
CA PRO A 35 15.53 7.92 -24.66
C PRO A 35 14.50 7.85 -23.52
N THR A 36 13.89 6.68 -23.30
CA THR A 36 13.03 6.42 -22.14
C THR A 36 13.80 6.53 -20.81
N GLY A 37 15.05 6.07 -20.73
CA GLY A 37 15.84 6.16 -19.50
C GLY A 37 16.16 7.60 -19.08
N LEU A 38 16.47 8.47 -20.04
CA LEU A 38 16.57 9.92 -19.80
C LEU A 38 15.23 10.52 -19.36
N CYS A 39 14.12 10.10 -19.97
CA CYS A 39 12.78 10.52 -19.54
C CYS A 39 12.45 10.06 -18.12
N VAL A 40 12.85 8.84 -17.70
CA VAL A 40 12.66 8.34 -16.33
C VAL A 40 13.45 9.19 -15.33
N ILE A 41 14.72 9.49 -15.65
CA ILE A 41 15.56 10.36 -14.81
C ILE A 41 14.95 11.76 -14.70
N ALA A 42 14.54 12.36 -15.83
CA ALA A 42 13.90 13.67 -15.85
C ALA A 42 12.58 13.65 -15.08
N LEU A 43 11.77 12.59 -15.23
CA LEU A 43 10.52 12.42 -14.51
C LEU A 43 10.77 12.32 -13.00
N CYS A 44 11.72 11.52 -12.53
CA CYS A 44 12.07 11.46 -11.11
C CYS A 44 12.61 12.80 -10.60
N ALA A 45 13.48 13.47 -11.35
CA ALA A 45 14.03 14.78 -11.00
C ALA A 45 12.95 15.87 -10.92
N LEU A 46 11.87 15.77 -11.68
CA LEU A 46 10.74 16.69 -11.66
C LEU A 46 9.66 16.28 -10.64
N ALA A 47 9.37 14.99 -10.51
CA ALA A 47 8.28 14.49 -9.67
C ALA A 47 8.57 14.67 -8.17
N LEU A 48 9.81 14.47 -7.72
CA LEU A 48 10.19 14.66 -6.31
C LEU A 48 9.97 16.09 -5.80
N PRO A 49 10.49 17.15 -6.45
CA PRO A 49 10.23 18.52 -6.02
C PRO A 49 8.74 18.88 -6.13
N LEU A 50 8.02 18.39 -7.14
CA LEU A 50 6.58 18.62 -7.27
C LEU A 50 5.79 17.96 -6.13
N LEU A 51 6.10 16.70 -5.81
CA LEU A 51 5.47 15.96 -4.71
C LEU A 51 5.79 16.61 -3.37
N TYR A 52 7.05 17.01 -3.14
CA TYR A 52 7.44 17.76 -1.93
C TYR A 52 6.70 19.09 -1.84
N GLY A 53 6.62 19.81 -2.95
CA GLY A 53 5.87 21.05 -3.04
C GLY A 53 4.40 20.83 -2.74
N TRP A 54 3.79 19.74 -3.22
CA TRP A 54 2.39 19.43 -2.96
C TRP A 54 2.12 19.00 -1.51
N GLU A 55 2.95 18.13 -0.94
CA GLU A 55 2.72 17.54 0.39
C GLU A 55 3.17 18.44 1.55
N ILE A 56 4.30 19.13 1.40
CA ILE A 56 4.93 19.87 2.49
C ILE A 56 4.65 21.37 2.38
N ASP A 57 4.80 21.97 1.19
CA ASP A 57 4.75 23.43 1.04
C ASP A 57 3.37 23.97 0.63
N ALA A 58 2.66 23.30 -0.28
CA ALA A 58 1.33 23.69 -0.77
C ALA A 58 0.26 23.48 0.29
N ARG A 59 0.58 22.77 1.39
CA ARG A 59 -0.27 22.63 2.58
C ARG A 59 -1.71 22.22 2.25
N MET A 60 -1.97 21.61 1.08
CA MET A 60 -3.32 21.20 0.66
C MET A 60 -3.84 20.02 1.49
N LEU A 61 -2.93 19.38 2.22
CA LEU A 61 -3.19 18.40 3.27
C LEU A 61 -2.87 18.95 4.67
N SER A 62 -2.47 20.22 4.80
CA SER A 62 -2.31 20.84 6.11
C SER A 62 -3.69 21.00 6.72
N GLN A 63 -3.77 20.51 7.95
CA GLN A 63 -4.95 20.56 8.77
C GLN A 63 -5.51 21.98 8.95
N GLU A 64 -4.72 23.02 8.66
CA GLU A 64 -5.05 24.44 8.84
C GLU A 64 -6.22 24.91 7.98
N ARG A 65 -6.35 24.48 6.71
CA ARG A 65 -7.47 24.92 5.85
C ARG A 65 -8.76 24.15 6.12
N MET A 66 -8.68 22.86 6.41
CA MET A 66 -9.86 22.07 6.78
C MET A 66 -10.40 22.44 8.17
N ALA A 67 -9.51 22.68 9.13
CA ALA A 67 -9.83 23.23 10.44
C ALA A 67 -10.62 24.53 10.35
N VAL A 68 -10.12 25.49 9.55
CA VAL A 68 -10.75 26.81 9.40
C VAL A 68 -12.05 26.74 8.60
N ALA A 69 -12.13 25.88 7.58
CA ALA A 69 -13.34 25.72 6.77
C ALA A 69 -14.47 24.94 7.48
N GLN A 70 -14.15 23.97 8.34
CA GLN A 70 -15.15 23.15 9.05
C GLN A 70 -15.60 23.78 10.38
N ALA A 71 -14.78 24.63 11.01
CA ALA A 71 -15.09 25.15 12.35
C ALA A 71 -16.01 26.38 12.34
N GLY A 72 -15.99 27.25 11.33
CA GLY A 72 -16.72 28.54 11.39
C GLY A 72 -16.35 29.41 12.61
N ILE A 73 -15.27 29.07 13.32
CA ILE A 73 -14.81 29.64 14.57
C ILE A 73 -13.59 30.53 14.25
N ALA A 74 -13.57 31.71 14.88
CA ALA A 74 -12.58 32.75 14.68
C ALA A 74 -11.13 32.24 14.76
N ALA A 75 -10.25 32.95 14.03
CA ALA A 75 -8.86 32.67 13.73
C ALA A 75 -7.89 32.48 14.93
N GLU A 76 -8.41 32.40 16.16
CA GLU A 76 -7.65 32.24 17.41
C GLU A 76 -7.49 30.78 17.90
N VAL A 77 -8.06 29.76 17.21
CA VAL A 77 -7.79 28.32 17.47
C VAL A 77 -6.39 27.92 16.95
N GLN A 78 -5.44 28.83 17.14
CA GLN A 78 -4.10 28.83 16.59
C GLN A 78 -3.33 27.60 17.08
N LEU A 79 -3.30 26.58 16.21
CA LEU A 79 -2.06 25.96 15.77
C LEU A 79 -1.18 25.30 16.86
N ARG A 80 -1.72 24.93 18.03
CA ARG A 80 -0.88 24.29 19.08
C ARG A 80 -0.40 22.88 18.71
N ALA A 81 -0.87 22.32 17.61
CA ALA A 81 -0.47 20.99 17.13
C ALA A 81 -0.30 20.97 15.60
N ALA A 82 0.53 21.85 15.03
CA ALA A 82 1.15 21.52 13.76
C ALA A 82 1.83 20.15 13.96
N GLY A 83 1.33 19.10 13.29
CA GLY A 83 1.98 17.80 13.33
C GLY A 83 3.47 17.97 13.03
N PRO A 84 4.37 17.29 13.77
CA PRO A 84 5.80 17.53 13.64
C PRO A 84 6.17 17.40 12.16
N ARG A 85 6.89 18.38 11.62
CA ARG A 85 7.33 18.43 10.21
C ARG A 85 7.91 17.08 9.73
N GLU A 86 8.46 16.32 10.68
CA GLU A 86 8.95 14.95 10.56
C GLU A 86 7.90 13.94 10.04
N SER A 87 6.64 13.98 10.49
CA SER A 87 5.60 13.04 10.04
C SER A 87 5.23 13.27 8.57
N LEU A 88 5.18 14.53 8.14
CA LEU A 88 4.98 14.89 6.73
C LEU A 88 6.15 14.45 5.86
N VAL A 89 7.39 14.60 6.34
CA VAL A 89 8.59 14.12 5.64
C VAL A 89 8.59 12.59 5.52
N LEU A 90 8.23 11.86 6.58
CA LEU A 90 8.15 10.40 6.55
C LEU A 90 7.09 9.92 5.54
N ARG A 91 5.92 10.56 5.53
CA ARG A 91 4.88 10.28 4.55
C ARG A 91 5.32 10.57 3.12
N PHE A 92 5.98 11.71 2.90
CA PHE A 92 6.60 12.04 1.62
C PHE A 92 7.56 10.93 1.16
N LEU A 93 8.44 10.44 2.05
CA LEU A 93 9.36 9.35 1.72
C LEU A 93 8.62 8.06 1.34
N VAL A 94 7.51 7.73 2.02
CA VAL A 94 6.67 6.57 1.67
C VAL A 94 6.03 6.73 0.29
N HIS A 95 5.49 7.90 -0.03
CA HIS A 95 4.95 8.17 -1.37
C HIS A 95 6.04 8.17 -2.44
N VAL A 96 7.27 8.59 -2.13
CA VAL A 96 8.41 8.42 -3.04
C VAL A 96 8.66 6.94 -3.33
N VAL A 97 8.68 6.09 -2.31
CA VAL A 97 8.82 4.63 -2.50
C VAL A 97 7.69 4.06 -3.36
N LEU A 98 6.45 4.44 -3.07
CA LEU A 98 5.28 4.03 -3.86
C LEU A 98 5.40 4.52 -5.31
N PHE A 99 5.75 5.79 -5.53
CA PHE A 99 5.95 6.37 -6.85
C PHE A 99 7.01 5.61 -7.65
N LEU A 100 8.15 5.28 -7.04
CA LEU A 100 9.21 4.52 -7.71
C LEU A 100 8.76 3.11 -8.07
N ALA A 101 7.97 2.46 -7.20
CA ALA A 101 7.40 1.15 -7.47
C ALA A 101 6.35 1.20 -8.60
N LEU A 102 5.47 2.21 -8.60
CA LEU A 102 4.50 2.45 -9.68
C LEU A 102 5.20 2.72 -11.00
N LEU A 103 6.20 3.60 -11.00
CA LEU A 103 6.98 3.93 -12.19
C LEU A 103 7.67 2.68 -12.77
N ALA A 104 8.33 1.89 -11.91
CA ALA A 104 8.94 0.64 -12.32
C ALA A 104 7.91 -0.34 -12.90
N ALA A 105 6.75 -0.50 -12.24
CA ALA A 105 5.68 -1.38 -12.72
C ALA A 105 5.16 -0.93 -14.09
N THR A 106 4.88 0.37 -14.26
CA THR A 106 4.37 0.94 -15.51
C THR A 106 5.37 0.78 -16.66
N LEU A 107 6.67 0.96 -16.41
CA LEU A 107 7.69 0.78 -17.45
C LEU A 107 7.82 -0.68 -17.88
N ILE A 108 7.79 -1.62 -16.93
CA ILE A 108 7.84 -3.05 -17.25
C ILE A 108 6.53 -3.48 -17.95
N ASP A 109 5.39 -2.96 -17.53
CA ASP A 109 4.11 -3.23 -18.17
C ASP A 109 4.06 -2.70 -19.61
N PHE A 110 4.61 -1.51 -19.88
CA PHE A 110 4.70 -0.98 -21.24
C PHE A 110 5.59 -1.82 -22.18
N GLU A 111 6.64 -2.45 -21.65
CA GLU A 111 7.59 -3.21 -22.47
C GLU A 111 7.20 -4.69 -22.59
N ASP A 112 6.89 -5.34 -21.47
CA ASP A 112 6.70 -6.77 -21.38
C ASP A 112 5.23 -7.18 -21.14
N MET A 113 4.32 -6.23 -20.89
CA MET A 113 2.90 -6.48 -20.53
C MET A 113 2.76 -7.48 -19.35
N ILE A 114 3.74 -7.48 -18.46
CA ILE A 114 3.83 -8.38 -17.30
C ILE A 114 4.30 -7.56 -16.10
N ILE A 115 3.60 -7.70 -14.98
CA ILE A 115 4.05 -7.14 -13.70
C ILE A 115 4.78 -8.24 -12.91
N PRO A 116 6.05 -8.03 -12.51
CA PRO A 116 6.85 -9.09 -11.89
C PRO A 116 6.48 -9.29 -10.42
N ASP A 117 6.34 -10.56 -9.99
CA ASP A 117 6.00 -10.93 -8.61
C ASP A 117 6.97 -10.35 -7.56
N ILE A 118 8.25 -10.17 -7.92
CA ILE A 118 9.24 -9.58 -7.01
C ILE A 118 8.81 -8.17 -6.60
N LEU A 119 8.19 -7.39 -7.49
CA LEU A 119 7.76 -6.02 -7.21
C LEU A 119 6.48 -6.02 -6.38
N THR A 120 5.48 -6.80 -6.77
CA THR A 120 4.16 -6.79 -6.11
C THR A 120 4.19 -7.46 -4.75
N VAL A 121 4.88 -8.59 -4.60
CA VAL A 121 4.98 -9.30 -3.31
C VAL A 121 5.85 -8.51 -2.34
N SER A 122 7.04 -8.07 -2.76
CA SER A 122 7.92 -7.30 -1.86
C SER A 122 7.32 -5.94 -1.52
N GLY A 123 6.66 -5.28 -2.48
CA GLY A 123 5.97 -4.01 -2.26
C GLY A 123 4.81 -4.16 -1.28
N THR A 124 3.99 -5.22 -1.39
CA THR A 124 2.90 -5.46 -0.42
C THR A 124 3.47 -5.65 0.99
N LEU A 125 4.53 -6.45 1.14
CA LEU A 125 5.19 -6.65 2.43
C LEU A 125 5.81 -5.36 2.96
N ALA A 126 6.44 -4.56 2.09
CA ALA A 126 7.00 -3.27 2.45
C ALA A 126 5.89 -2.31 2.94
N GLY A 127 4.75 -2.23 2.25
CA GLY A 127 3.59 -1.42 2.66
C GLY A 127 3.08 -1.82 4.05
N LEU A 128 2.90 -3.12 4.30
CA LEU A 128 2.49 -3.64 5.61
C LEU A 128 3.50 -3.33 6.72
N CYS A 129 4.80 -3.49 6.44
CA CYS A 129 5.86 -3.16 7.39
C CYS A 129 5.93 -1.64 7.65
N ILE A 130 5.81 -0.82 6.62
CA ILE A 130 5.80 0.64 6.72
C ILE A 130 4.61 1.09 7.58
N ALA A 131 3.41 0.55 7.33
CA ALA A 131 2.23 0.85 8.12
C ALA A 131 2.44 0.52 9.62
N PHE A 132 3.06 -0.63 9.92
CA PHE A 132 3.35 -1.00 11.30
C PHE A 132 4.41 -0.11 11.96
N ILE A 133 5.49 0.23 11.26
CA ILE A 133 6.60 1.03 11.82
C ILE A 133 6.20 2.51 11.93
N LEU A 134 5.45 3.02 10.96
CA LEU A 134 5.11 4.43 10.77
C LEU A 134 3.58 4.58 10.66
N PRO A 135 2.82 4.49 11.77
CA PRO A 135 1.36 4.50 11.71
C PRO A 135 0.76 5.78 11.11
N GLY A 136 1.49 6.89 11.13
CA GLY A 136 1.06 8.19 10.60
C GLY A 136 1.24 8.42 9.09
N VAL A 137 1.56 7.39 8.30
CA VAL A 137 1.87 7.56 6.86
C VAL A 137 0.65 7.66 5.95
N PHE A 138 -0.53 7.27 6.42
CA PHE A 138 -1.76 7.32 5.61
C PHE A 138 -2.24 8.75 5.36
N LEU A 139 -3.33 8.88 4.60
CA LEU A 139 -3.96 10.18 4.35
C LEU A 139 -4.18 10.93 5.67
N PRO A 140 -4.00 12.25 5.71
CA PRO A 140 -4.15 13.00 6.93
C PRO A 140 -5.63 13.15 7.24
N ALA A 141 -5.95 13.01 8.51
CA ALA A 141 -7.26 13.30 9.07
C ALA A 141 -7.09 14.34 10.19
N THR A 142 -8.23 14.89 10.63
CA THR A 142 -8.30 15.82 11.76
C THR A 142 -9.20 15.21 12.81
N ASP A 143 -8.65 14.99 14.00
CA ASP A 143 -9.44 14.59 15.16
C ASP A 143 -9.91 15.85 15.92
N TYR A 144 -11.18 15.85 16.35
CA TYR A 144 -11.83 16.95 17.06
C TYR A 144 -11.98 16.62 18.55
N PHE A 145 -11.50 17.50 19.44
CA PHE A 145 -11.62 17.34 20.89
C PHE A 145 -12.38 18.52 21.50
N PRO A 146 -13.63 18.34 21.97
CA PRO A 146 -14.30 19.37 22.74
C PRO A 146 -13.66 19.48 24.13
N LEU A 147 -13.13 20.66 24.49
CA LEU A 147 -12.73 20.95 25.88
C LEU A 147 -13.96 21.34 26.73
N SER A 148 -13.83 21.23 28.05
CA SER A 148 -14.81 21.68 29.04
C SER A 148 -15.19 23.17 28.90
N ASP A 149 -14.34 23.97 28.28
CA ASP A 149 -14.53 25.42 28.06
C ASP A 149 -15.16 25.75 26.69
N GLY A 150 -15.66 24.75 25.95
CA GLY A 150 -16.43 24.95 24.72
C GLY A 150 -15.61 25.26 23.45
N GLN A 151 -14.28 25.37 23.53
CA GLN A 151 -13.40 25.53 22.36
C GLN A 151 -12.87 24.17 21.88
N PRO A 152 -13.08 23.78 20.61
CA PRO A 152 -12.54 22.53 20.07
C PRO A 152 -11.03 22.65 19.83
N VAL A 153 -10.26 21.67 20.31
CA VAL A 153 -8.85 21.51 19.95
C VAL A 153 -8.74 20.46 18.84
N LEU A 154 -7.99 20.79 17.80
CA LEU A 154 -7.76 19.94 16.62
C LEU A 154 -6.44 19.21 16.76
N PHE A 155 -6.42 17.91 16.43
CA PHE A 155 -5.21 17.10 16.46
C PHE A 155 -4.89 16.48 15.08
N PRO A 156 -3.59 16.46 14.70
CA PRO A 156 -3.06 15.66 13.59
C PRO A 156 -3.31 14.17 13.80
N SER A 157 -4.14 13.60 12.94
CA SER A 157 -4.36 12.17 12.84
C SER A 157 -4.19 11.70 11.39
N SER A 158 -4.24 10.39 11.19
CA SER A 158 -4.27 9.77 9.87
C SER A 158 -5.60 9.04 9.69
N LEU A 159 -6.01 8.85 8.44
CA LEU A 159 -7.20 8.11 8.08
C LEU A 159 -6.93 6.62 8.32
N TYR A 160 -7.71 6.01 9.21
CA TYR A 160 -7.68 4.58 9.48
C TYR A 160 -9.03 3.96 9.14
N TRP A 161 -9.13 2.63 9.20
CA TRP A 161 -10.33 1.88 8.85
C TRP A 161 -11.58 2.28 9.64
N CYS A 162 -11.38 2.84 10.84
CA CYS A 162 -12.43 3.27 11.75
C CYS A 162 -12.73 4.78 11.68
N THR A 163 -12.20 5.49 10.67
CA THR A 163 -12.52 6.90 10.40
C THR A 163 -13.63 6.92 9.34
N PRO A 164 -14.86 7.38 9.63
CA PRO A 164 -15.20 8.56 10.42
C PRO A 164 -15.70 8.21 11.82
N ARG A 165 -15.04 8.78 12.83
CA ARG A 165 -15.53 8.82 14.21
C ARG A 165 -16.75 9.74 14.22
N ASP A 166 -17.84 9.36 14.90
CA ASP A 166 -19.00 10.24 15.05
C ASP A 166 -18.52 11.63 15.46
N LEU A 167 -18.79 12.66 14.65
CA LEU A 167 -18.33 14.04 14.89
C LEU A 167 -18.71 14.57 16.28
N ALA A 168 -19.69 13.93 16.93
CA ALA A 168 -20.24 14.29 18.22
C ALA A 168 -19.65 13.53 19.42
N VAL A 169 -19.03 12.36 19.22
CA VAL A 169 -18.64 11.48 20.34
C VAL A 169 -17.17 11.08 20.27
N HIS A 170 -16.46 11.61 21.25
CA HIS A 170 -15.13 11.25 21.68
C HIS A 170 -14.97 9.74 21.85
N VAL A 171 -14.35 9.07 20.87
CA VAL A 171 -13.86 7.70 21.07
C VAL A 171 -12.34 7.74 20.96
N PRO A 172 -11.56 7.54 22.03
CA PRO A 172 -10.13 7.22 21.89
C PRO A 172 -9.95 6.05 20.92
N MET A 173 -8.76 5.87 20.34
CA MET A 173 -8.44 4.73 19.47
C MET A 173 -9.10 3.45 20.01
N VAL A 174 -10.00 2.85 19.22
CA VAL A 174 -10.85 1.76 19.70
C VAL A 174 -9.96 0.58 20.02
N PRO A 175 -10.00 0.01 21.25
CA PRO A 175 -9.15 -1.14 21.56
C PRO A 175 -9.41 -2.28 20.58
N ILE A 176 -8.32 -2.89 20.12
CA ILE A 176 -8.40 -3.99 19.16
C ILE A 176 -9.15 -5.15 19.79
N ARG A 177 -10.26 -5.54 19.15
CA ARG A 177 -11.06 -6.69 19.60
C ARG A 177 -10.43 -7.98 19.07
N PRO A 178 -10.54 -9.11 19.80
CA PRO A 178 -10.05 -10.41 19.31
C PRO A 178 -10.58 -10.78 17.91
N GLY A 179 -11.82 -10.39 17.61
CA GLY A 179 -12.41 -10.60 16.27
C GLY A 179 -11.66 -9.87 15.14
N GLN A 180 -11.08 -8.69 15.40
CA GLN A 180 -10.28 -7.96 14.40
C GLN A 180 -8.96 -8.67 14.11
N VAL A 181 -8.35 -9.32 15.11
CA VAL A 181 -7.16 -10.16 14.90
C VAL A 181 -7.49 -11.35 14.01
N VAL A 182 -8.65 -11.99 14.23
CA VAL A 182 -9.12 -13.09 13.36
C VAL A 182 -9.33 -12.58 11.93
N VAL A 183 -9.98 -11.43 11.76
CA VAL A 183 -10.16 -10.81 10.44
C VAL A 183 -8.81 -10.51 9.79
N ALA A 184 -7.87 -9.92 10.51
CA ALA A 184 -6.53 -9.61 10.00
C ALA A 184 -5.80 -10.87 9.51
N LEU A 185 -5.88 -11.96 10.28
CA LEU A 185 -5.34 -13.25 9.87
C LEU A 185 -6.05 -13.81 8.64
N LEU A 186 -7.39 -13.71 8.55
CA LEU A 186 -8.13 -14.14 7.37
C LEU A 186 -7.74 -13.35 6.12
N LEU A 187 -7.54 -12.03 6.23
CA LEU A 187 -7.06 -11.19 5.14
C LEU A 187 -5.65 -11.61 4.70
N TRP A 188 -4.76 -11.83 5.67
CA TRP A 188 -3.39 -12.30 5.41
C TRP A 188 -3.36 -13.67 4.72
N TYR A 189 -4.07 -14.65 5.26
CA TYR A 189 -4.19 -15.97 4.64
C TYR A 189 -4.88 -15.90 3.28
N GLY A 190 -5.87 -15.02 3.11
CA GLY A 190 -6.53 -14.76 1.84
C GLY A 190 -5.54 -14.27 0.78
N TRP A 191 -4.68 -13.33 1.13
CA TRP A 191 -3.62 -12.84 0.25
C TRP A 191 -2.57 -13.92 -0.04
N CYS A 192 -2.05 -14.64 0.97
CA CYS A 192 -1.12 -15.76 0.75
C CYS A 192 -1.75 -16.86 -0.12
N PHE A 193 -3.02 -17.17 0.08
CA PHE A 193 -3.77 -18.15 -0.71
C PHE A 193 -3.99 -17.68 -2.14
N ALA A 194 -4.20 -16.37 -2.35
CA ALA A 194 -4.36 -15.81 -3.69
C ALA A 194 -3.12 -16.06 -4.56
N MET A 195 -1.92 -15.95 -3.97
CA MET A 195 -0.61 -16.16 -4.62
C MET A 195 -0.27 -17.62 -4.95
N LEU A 196 -1.02 -18.59 -4.40
CA LEU A 196 -0.77 -19.99 -4.69
C LEU A 196 -1.11 -20.30 -6.15
N ASN A 197 -0.21 -21.03 -6.81
CA ASN A 197 -0.44 -21.51 -8.17
C ASN A 197 -1.52 -22.61 -8.18
N ARG A 198 -2.77 -22.20 -8.44
CA ARG A 198 -3.96 -23.04 -8.38
C ARG A 198 -4.39 -23.48 -9.79
N THR A 199 -3.74 -24.50 -10.34
CA THR A 199 -4.24 -25.15 -11.57
C THR A 199 -5.25 -26.24 -11.22
N TRP A 200 -6.51 -26.07 -11.64
CA TRP A 200 -7.55 -27.08 -11.43
C TRP A 200 -7.78 -27.94 -12.68
N TYR A 201 -7.56 -29.24 -12.58
CA TYR A 201 -7.74 -30.18 -13.70
C TYR A 201 -9.13 -30.83 -13.65
N GLY A 202 -10.16 -30.08 -14.01
CA GLY A 202 -11.56 -30.54 -13.93
C GLY A 202 -11.92 -31.75 -14.80
N ARG A 203 -11.12 -32.06 -15.84
CA ARG A 203 -11.39 -33.15 -16.80
C ARG A 203 -11.14 -34.57 -16.26
N LEU A 204 -10.48 -34.71 -15.10
CA LEU A 204 -10.04 -36.00 -14.54
C LEU A 204 -10.93 -36.53 -13.39
N GLY A 205 -12.06 -35.86 -13.11
CA GLY A 205 -12.93 -36.15 -11.97
C GLY A 205 -12.47 -35.54 -10.64
N PHE A 206 -13.41 -35.19 -9.77
CA PHE A 206 -13.17 -34.38 -8.55
C PHE A 206 -12.08 -34.97 -7.63
N ARG A 207 -12.15 -36.26 -7.34
CA ARG A 207 -11.20 -36.94 -6.43
C ARG A 207 -9.76 -36.91 -6.94
N ARG A 208 -9.56 -37.14 -8.24
CA ARG A 208 -8.23 -37.10 -8.88
C ARG A 208 -7.72 -35.67 -9.02
N ALA A 209 -8.60 -34.72 -9.39
CA ALA A 209 -8.26 -33.30 -9.45
C ALA A 209 -7.82 -32.77 -8.08
N TRP A 210 -8.52 -33.15 -7.00
CA TRP A 210 -8.18 -32.80 -5.62
C TRP A 210 -6.81 -33.37 -5.19
N LEU A 211 -6.56 -34.65 -5.46
CA LEU A 211 -5.26 -35.26 -5.13
C LEU A 211 -4.11 -34.64 -5.92
N LEU A 212 -4.30 -34.35 -7.21
CA LEU A 212 -3.30 -33.69 -8.05
C LEU A 212 -3.04 -32.25 -7.61
N PHE A 213 -4.09 -31.53 -7.20
CA PHE A 213 -3.99 -30.19 -6.64
C PHE A 213 -3.07 -30.19 -5.40
N TRP A 214 -3.35 -31.05 -4.41
CA TRP A 214 -2.53 -31.13 -3.19
C TRP A 214 -1.10 -31.62 -3.44
N ARG A 215 -0.92 -32.62 -4.32
CA ARG A 215 0.43 -33.10 -4.68
C ARG A 215 1.27 -32.01 -5.35
N ARG A 216 0.66 -31.20 -6.23
CA ARG A 216 1.34 -30.08 -6.88
C ARG A 216 1.67 -29.00 -5.87
N LEU A 217 0.69 -28.65 -5.03
CA LEU A 217 0.86 -27.64 -3.99
C LEU A 217 2.08 -27.96 -3.11
N HIS A 218 2.20 -29.21 -2.64
CA HIS A 218 3.33 -29.62 -1.80
C HIS A 218 4.70 -29.67 -2.53
N ARG A 219 4.70 -29.97 -3.84
CA ARG A 219 5.95 -30.08 -4.64
C ARG A 219 6.48 -28.73 -5.13
N CYS A 220 5.63 -27.73 -5.33
CA CYS A 220 6.06 -26.43 -5.85
C CYS A 220 6.86 -25.63 -4.79
N PRO A 221 8.08 -25.16 -5.10
CA PRO A 221 8.88 -24.39 -4.16
C PRO A 221 8.27 -23.03 -3.81
N THR A 222 7.51 -22.43 -4.73
CA THR A 222 6.76 -21.18 -4.50
C THR A 222 5.71 -21.35 -3.41
N THR A 223 5.00 -22.48 -3.37
CA THR A 223 4.07 -22.80 -2.27
C THR A 223 4.79 -22.78 -0.93
N LYS A 224 5.97 -23.38 -0.83
CA LYS A 224 6.72 -23.42 0.43
C LYS A 224 7.11 -22.02 0.91
N ARG A 225 7.45 -21.11 -0.01
CA ARG A 225 7.72 -19.70 0.31
C ARG A 225 6.49 -19.00 0.87
N TYR A 226 5.33 -19.14 0.21
CA TYR A 226 4.09 -18.53 0.70
C TYR A 226 3.54 -19.19 1.96
N ALA A 227 3.77 -20.49 2.16
CA ALA A 227 3.44 -21.19 3.41
C ALA A 227 4.32 -20.70 4.57
N PHE A 228 5.61 -20.49 4.33
CA PHE A 228 6.50 -19.88 5.30
C PHE A 228 6.07 -18.44 5.64
N LEU A 229 5.72 -17.65 4.62
CA LEU A 229 5.20 -16.30 4.80
C LEU A 229 3.90 -16.33 5.60
N ALA A 230 2.98 -17.23 5.26
CA ALA A 230 1.73 -17.42 6.01
C ALA A 230 2.01 -17.65 7.49
N LEU A 231 2.89 -18.60 7.84
CA LEU A 231 3.31 -18.88 9.22
C LEU A 231 3.92 -17.67 9.92
N LEU A 232 4.79 -16.92 9.23
CA LEU A 232 5.40 -15.72 9.77
C LEU A 232 4.34 -14.68 10.16
N GLY A 233 3.38 -14.41 9.28
CA GLY A 233 2.30 -13.47 9.57
C GLY A 233 1.33 -13.98 10.64
N SER A 234 1.15 -15.29 10.78
CA SER A 234 0.35 -15.88 11.86
C SER A 234 0.89 -15.61 13.25
N VAL A 235 2.21 -15.41 13.37
CA VAL A 235 2.86 -15.01 14.62
C VAL A 235 2.91 -13.49 14.73
N PHE A 236 3.34 -12.81 13.67
CA PHE A 236 3.57 -11.37 13.67
C PHE A 236 2.28 -10.55 13.82
N ILE A 237 1.21 -10.87 13.10
CA ILE A 237 -0.02 -10.07 13.10
C ILE A 237 -0.69 -10.04 14.47
N PRO A 238 -0.93 -11.19 15.15
CA PRO A 238 -1.48 -11.17 16.50
C PRO A 238 -0.56 -10.46 17.49
N TRP A 239 0.76 -10.68 17.41
CA TRP A 239 1.72 -9.98 18.25
C TRP A 239 1.65 -8.46 18.06
N ALA A 240 1.69 -7.99 16.82
CA ALA A 240 1.62 -6.57 16.48
C ALA A 240 0.31 -5.94 16.96
N MET A 241 -0.83 -6.61 16.72
CA MET A 241 -2.15 -6.08 17.06
C MET A 241 -2.47 -6.14 18.57
N LEU A 242 -1.84 -7.04 19.32
CA LEU A 242 -2.04 -7.22 20.77
C LEU A 242 -0.91 -6.62 21.62
N SER A 243 0.11 -6.02 21.00
CA SER A 243 1.27 -5.42 21.69
C SER A 243 0.94 -4.20 22.57
N GLY A 244 -0.29 -3.70 22.51
CA GLY A 244 -0.76 -2.55 23.28
C GLY A 244 -0.59 -1.19 22.57
N ASP A 245 0.21 -1.13 21.50
CA ASP A 245 0.30 0.07 20.66
C ASP A 245 -0.87 0.13 19.68
N LEU A 246 -1.90 0.89 20.07
CA LEU A 246 -3.12 1.05 19.29
C LEU A 246 -2.84 1.66 17.92
N PHE A 247 -1.93 2.63 17.79
CA PHE A 247 -1.68 3.29 16.50
C PHE A 247 -1.10 2.31 15.49
N ARG A 248 -0.09 1.53 15.89
CA ARG A 248 0.51 0.51 15.02
C ARG A 248 -0.47 -0.60 14.65
N ALA A 249 -1.31 -1.01 15.60
CA ALA A 249 -2.31 -2.03 15.37
C ALA A 249 -3.38 -1.58 14.36
N HIS A 250 -3.88 -0.34 14.49
CA HIS A 250 -4.84 0.24 13.54
C HIS A 250 -4.20 0.45 12.18
N ALA A 251 -2.96 0.94 12.12
CA ALA A 251 -2.23 1.14 10.89
C ALA A 251 -2.03 -0.18 10.11
N LEU A 252 -1.55 -1.23 10.79
CA LEU A 252 -1.38 -2.56 10.18
C LEU A 252 -2.71 -3.14 9.71
N PHE A 253 -3.77 -2.99 10.51
CA PHE A 253 -5.10 -3.50 10.14
C PHE A 253 -5.68 -2.73 8.94
N THR A 254 -5.47 -1.42 8.87
CA THR A 254 -5.91 -0.57 7.76
C THR A 254 -5.18 -0.97 6.48
N ALA A 255 -3.86 -1.16 6.52
CA ALA A 255 -3.09 -1.65 5.38
C ALA A 255 -3.50 -3.06 4.91
N LEU A 256 -3.84 -3.97 5.84
CA LEU A 256 -4.37 -5.30 5.49
C LEU A 256 -5.74 -5.22 4.80
N ILE A 257 -6.62 -4.32 5.28
CA ILE A 257 -7.90 -4.04 4.64
C ILE A 257 -7.66 -3.48 3.23
N GLY A 258 -6.80 -2.48 3.08
CA GLY A 258 -6.49 -1.91 1.77
C GLY A 258 -5.89 -2.93 0.81
N THR A 259 -5.00 -3.80 1.29
CA THR A 259 -4.46 -4.93 0.50
C THR A 259 -5.59 -5.82 -0.03
N ALA A 260 -6.54 -6.16 0.84
CA ALA A 260 -7.67 -7.01 0.51
C ALA A 260 -8.68 -6.33 -0.41
N VAL A 261 -8.97 -5.05 -0.21
CA VAL A 261 -9.90 -4.27 -1.04
C VAL A 261 -9.30 -4.02 -2.42
N GLY A 262 -8.05 -3.55 -2.49
CA GLY A 262 -7.34 -3.28 -3.74
C GLY A 262 -7.21 -4.55 -4.60
N GLY A 263 -6.70 -5.64 -4.02
CA GLY A 263 -6.60 -6.92 -4.72
C GLY A 263 -7.97 -7.54 -4.99
N GLY A 264 -8.88 -7.52 -4.02
CA GLY A 264 -10.21 -8.12 -4.10
C GLY A 264 -11.10 -7.49 -5.18
N LEU A 265 -11.02 -6.18 -5.38
CA LEU A 265 -11.78 -5.46 -6.39
C LEU A 265 -11.40 -5.95 -7.80
N VAL A 266 -10.12 -5.90 -8.15
CA VAL A 266 -9.64 -6.34 -9.47
C VAL A 266 -9.79 -7.84 -9.65
N TRP A 267 -9.59 -8.62 -8.58
CA TRP A 267 -9.82 -10.06 -8.63
C TRP A 267 -11.28 -10.40 -8.90
N SER A 268 -12.23 -9.67 -8.31
CA SER A 268 -13.67 -9.84 -8.54
C SER A 268 -14.03 -9.55 -9.99
N VAL A 269 -13.54 -8.43 -10.54
CA VAL A 269 -13.73 -8.08 -11.96
C VAL A 269 -13.18 -9.19 -12.85
N ARG A 270 -11.96 -9.66 -12.59
CA ARG A 270 -11.34 -10.76 -13.34
C ARG A 270 -12.19 -12.03 -13.31
N LEU A 271 -12.73 -12.40 -12.15
CA LEU A 271 -13.55 -13.59 -11.96
C LEU A 271 -14.89 -13.52 -12.70
N ILE A 272 -15.53 -12.35 -12.70
CA ILE A 272 -16.80 -12.12 -13.40
C ILE A 272 -16.57 -12.07 -14.91
N ALA A 273 -15.64 -11.22 -15.35
CA ALA A 273 -15.30 -11.06 -16.76
C ALA A 273 -14.79 -12.38 -17.38
N GLY A 274 -14.00 -13.16 -16.64
CA GLY A 274 -13.52 -14.46 -17.11
C GLY A 274 -14.64 -15.48 -17.33
N ARG A 275 -15.72 -15.43 -16.53
CA ARG A 275 -16.90 -16.29 -16.72
C ARG A 275 -17.74 -15.83 -17.91
N VAL A 276 -17.89 -14.52 -18.10
CA VAL A 276 -18.68 -13.92 -19.19
C VAL A 276 -17.98 -14.09 -20.54
N LEU A 277 -16.70 -13.73 -20.62
CA LEU A 277 -15.92 -13.72 -21.86
C LEU A 277 -15.34 -15.10 -22.22
N ARG A 278 -15.42 -16.09 -21.31
CA ARG A 278 -14.81 -17.43 -21.44
C ARG A 278 -13.32 -17.39 -21.83
N ARG A 279 -12.63 -16.31 -21.49
CA ARG A 279 -11.21 -16.06 -21.69
C ARG A 279 -10.64 -15.43 -20.44
N GLU A 280 -9.33 -15.54 -20.24
CA GLU A 280 -8.68 -14.83 -19.14
C GLU A 280 -8.77 -13.34 -19.40
N ALA A 281 -9.55 -12.63 -18.57
CA ALA A 281 -9.85 -11.22 -18.79
C ALA A 281 -8.67 -10.31 -18.45
N MET A 282 -7.82 -10.70 -17.49
CA MET A 282 -6.75 -9.87 -16.96
C MET A 282 -5.67 -10.71 -16.28
N GLY A 283 -4.42 -10.22 -16.27
CA GLY A 283 -3.28 -10.88 -15.66
C GLY A 283 -3.42 -11.01 -14.14
N PHE A 284 -2.65 -11.93 -13.52
CA PHE A 284 -2.66 -12.00 -12.04
C PHE A 284 -1.76 -10.94 -11.43
N GLY A 285 -0.77 -10.46 -12.19
CA GLY A 285 0.06 -9.32 -11.82
C GLY A 285 -0.78 -8.09 -11.45
N ASP A 286 -1.86 -7.80 -12.18
CA ASP A 286 -2.70 -6.62 -11.93
C ASP A 286 -3.42 -6.69 -10.58
N VAL A 287 -3.87 -7.89 -10.20
CA VAL A 287 -4.50 -8.15 -8.90
C VAL A 287 -3.50 -7.94 -7.77
N THR A 288 -2.27 -8.45 -7.93
CA THR A 288 -1.24 -8.36 -6.89
C THR A 288 -0.65 -6.97 -6.80
N PHE A 289 -0.58 -6.25 -7.92
CA PHE A 289 -0.20 -4.85 -7.97
C PHE A 289 -1.21 -3.95 -7.28
N MET A 290 -2.51 -4.18 -7.48
CA MET A 290 -3.55 -3.43 -6.77
C MET A 290 -3.61 -3.79 -5.29
N ALA A 291 -3.27 -5.02 -4.91
CA ALA A 291 -3.07 -5.39 -3.51
C ALA A 291 -1.88 -4.65 -2.89
N MET A 292 -0.77 -4.52 -3.62
CA MET A 292 0.39 -3.72 -3.18
C MET A 292 0.01 -2.25 -2.98
N ILE A 293 -0.64 -1.63 -3.96
CA ILE A 293 -1.11 -0.23 -3.84
C ILE A 293 -2.04 -0.10 -2.63
N GLY A 294 -2.95 -1.06 -2.47
CA GLY A 294 -3.81 -1.18 -1.31
C GLY A 294 -3.06 -1.26 0.02
N ALA A 295 -1.90 -1.89 0.10
CA ALA A 295 -1.09 -1.92 1.33
C ALA A 295 -0.49 -0.55 1.70
N PHE A 296 -0.18 0.30 0.71
CA PHE A 296 0.38 1.63 0.91
C PHE A 296 -0.69 2.69 1.20
N LEU A 297 -1.85 2.59 0.54
CA LEU A 297 -2.96 3.54 0.69
C LEU A 297 -3.92 3.17 1.82
N GLY A 298 -4.01 1.86 2.07
CA GLY A 298 -5.06 1.16 2.78
C GLY A 298 -5.40 1.73 4.12
#